data_AF-A0A7W7PLI1-F1
#
_entry.id   AF-A0A7W7PLI1-F1
#
_cell.length_a   1.000
_cell.length_b   1.000
_cell.length_c   1.000
_cell.angle_alpha   90.00
_cell.angle_beta   90.00
_cell.angle_gamma   90.00
#
_symmetry.space_group_name_H-M   'P 1'
#
loop_
_entity.id
_entity.type
_entity.pdbx_description
1 polymer ?
#
loop_
_entity_poly.entity_id
_entity_poly.type
_entity_poly.pdbx_seq_one_letter_code
_entity_poly.pdbx_strand_id
1 'polypeptide(L)'
;MKAEYATFGLAPTAHTGGIPADGAYGARAGAAQVPEEKPDFTRDRRVLLVGPRTGLFARLAAALRTSGIGADITREAAGAHEEELRAYGALAFDRTVGEDERSAVRAALAAAHATAVCVEPLAPVVPLLAAQLEQALGPRHPGPHLLAALTAAPGEARLVSTAAARIRLTGYHRDRLRRTHAHPLFDGSPEPGEHRVPLDARIAFVVARTDGEVLVARAGRDAFGAPPPSG
;
A
#
# COMPACT_ATOMS: atom_id res chain seq x y z
N MET A 1 -12.74 21.75 -36.48
CA MET A 1 -12.52 21.71 -35.01
C MET A 1 -11.03 21.80 -34.77
N LYS A 2 -10.55 22.97 -34.35
CA LYS A 2 -9.12 23.27 -34.21
C LYS A 2 -8.66 22.94 -32.79
N ALA A 3 -7.56 22.22 -32.69
CA ALA A 3 -6.87 21.93 -31.44
C ALA A 3 -6.13 23.18 -30.96
N GLU A 4 -6.44 23.64 -29.75
CA GLU A 4 -5.63 24.63 -29.04
C GLU A 4 -4.57 23.88 -28.23
N TYR A 5 -3.31 24.19 -28.55
CA TYR A 5 -2.13 23.75 -27.82
C TYR A 5 -1.84 24.79 -26.73
N ALA A 6 -1.83 24.38 -25.46
CA ALA A 6 -1.41 25.22 -24.36
C ALA A 6 0.14 25.30 -24.33
N THR A 7 0.63 26.52 -24.46
CA THR A 7 2.03 26.95 -24.39
C THR A 7 2.60 26.78 -22.98
N PHE A 8 3.70 26.03 -22.83
CA PHE A 8 4.51 26.02 -21.62
C PHE A 8 5.63 27.05 -21.72
N GLY A 9 5.57 28.10 -20.90
CA GLY A 9 6.65 29.06 -20.70
C GLY A 9 7.77 28.45 -19.86
N LEU A 10 8.90 28.16 -20.50
CA LEU A 10 10.18 27.89 -19.85
C LEU A 10 10.77 29.22 -19.34
N ALA A 11 11.11 29.26 -18.05
CA ALA A 11 12.04 30.25 -17.51
C ALA A 11 13.22 29.51 -16.85
N PRO A 12 14.48 29.89 -17.15
CA PRO A 12 15.67 29.25 -16.61
C PRO A 12 16.01 29.83 -15.23
N THR A 13 16.39 28.99 -14.28
CA THR A 13 17.09 29.44 -13.07
C THR A 13 18.57 29.06 -13.17
N ALA A 14 19.40 30.08 -13.02
CA ALA A 14 20.82 30.07 -13.23
C ALA A 14 21.57 29.17 -12.24
N HIS A 15 22.50 28.38 -12.77
CA HIS A 15 23.60 27.77 -12.03
C HIS A 15 24.71 28.81 -11.84
N THR A 16 25.07 29.13 -10.58
CA THR A 16 26.28 29.90 -10.26
C THR A 16 26.91 29.38 -8.97
N GLY A 17 28.12 28.83 -9.09
CA GLY A 17 29.22 28.81 -8.10
C GLY A 17 29.01 27.96 -6.83
N GLY A 18 29.96 27.19 -6.33
CA GLY A 18 31.37 26.99 -6.67
C GLY A 18 31.91 25.92 -5.73
N ILE A 19 32.86 25.12 -6.23
CA ILE A 19 33.55 24.08 -5.47
C ILE A 19 34.80 24.73 -4.86
N PRO A 20 35.08 24.53 -3.56
CA PRO A 20 36.43 24.50 -3.06
C PRO A 20 36.81 23.07 -2.66
N ALA A 21 37.87 22.57 -3.30
CA ALA A 21 38.69 21.50 -2.77
C ALA A 21 39.65 22.14 -1.74
N ASP A 22 39.67 21.64 -0.50
CA ASP A 22 40.88 21.08 0.11
C ASP A 22 40.62 20.52 1.51
N GLY A 23 41.35 19.47 1.84
CA GLY A 23 41.17 18.69 3.06
C GLY A 23 41.80 19.32 4.31
N ALA A 24 41.22 19.02 5.48
CA ALA A 24 41.94 18.99 6.74
C ALA A 24 41.21 18.07 7.73
N TYR A 25 41.79 16.91 8.00
CA TYR A 25 41.50 16.10 9.18
C TYR A 25 41.93 16.89 10.42
N GLY A 26 41.00 17.15 11.34
CA GLY A 26 41.28 17.79 12.61
C GLY A 26 40.30 17.30 13.66
N ALA A 27 40.72 16.31 14.44
CA ALA A 27 40.00 15.83 15.60
C ALA A 27 39.82 16.97 16.62
N ARG A 28 38.59 17.15 17.13
CA ARG A 28 38.38 17.66 18.49
C ARG A 28 37.11 17.07 19.11
N ALA A 29 37.30 16.69 20.36
CA ALA A 29 36.41 15.94 21.22
C ALA A 29 35.10 16.68 21.54
N GLY A 30 34.08 15.86 21.81
CA GLY A 30 33.28 16.07 23.02
C GLY A 30 32.07 16.97 22.89
N ALA A 31 31.10 16.57 22.06
CA ALA A 31 29.70 16.82 22.37
C ALA A 31 29.00 15.47 22.31
N ALA A 32 28.37 15.11 23.42
CA ALA A 32 27.62 13.88 23.57
C ALA A 32 26.70 13.69 22.36
N GLN A 33 27.03 12.68 21.55
CA GLN A 33 26.05 12.10 20.65
C GLN A 33 24.98 11.52 21.57
N VAL A 34 23.90 12.29 21.80
CA VAL A 34 22.60 11.67 21.97
C VAL A 34 22.52 10.69 20.80
N PRO A 35 22.39 9.38 21.02
CA PRO A 35 22.14 8.51 19.89
C PRO A 35 20.90 9.10 19.25
N GLU A 36 21.04 9.63 18.03
CA GLU A 36 19.90 9.72 17.14
C GLU A 36 19.47 8.26 17.02
N GLU A 37 18.56 7.89 17.91
CA GLU A 37 17.75 6.70 17.83
C GLU A 37 16.97 6.92 16.55
N LYS A 38 17.60 6.56 15.42
CA LYS A 38 16.94 6.37 14.15
C LYS A 38 15.76 5.50 14.55
N PRO A 39 14.52 6.02 14.51
CA PRO A 39 13.39 5.24 14.97
C PRO A 39 13.47 3.94 14.18
N ASP A 40 13.42 2.81 14.88
CA ASP A 40 13.49 1.49 14.25
C ASP A 40 12.16 1.24 13.53
N PHE A 41 11.90 2.02 12.48
CA PHE A 41 10.73 1.93 11.61
C PHE A 41 10.63 0.56 10.92
N THR A 42 11.64 -0.31 11.09
CA THR A 42 11.66 -1.67 10.57
C THR A 42 10.84 -2.64 11.43
N ARG A 43 10.62 -2.34 12.72
CA ARG A 43 9.79 -3.17 13.61
C ARG A 43 8.29 -2.87 13.50
N ASP A 44 7.91 -1.63 13.16
CA ASP A 44 6.52 -1.18 13.23
C ASP A 44 5.66 -1.51 11.98
N ARG A 45 6.26 -2.06 10.92
CA ARG A 45 5.53 -2.44 9.70
C ARG A 45 5.66 -3.93 9.39
N ARG A 46 5.09 -4.74 10.28
CA ARG A 46 4.99 -6.20 10.10
C ARG A 46 3.56 -6.62 9.83
N VAL A 47 3.41 -7.63 8.98
CA VAL A 47 2.13 -8.26 8.69
C VAL A 47 2.15 -9.75 9.03
N LEU A 48 1.02 -10.24 9.51
CA LEU A 48 0.79 -11.66 9.76
C LEU A 48 -0.12 -12.25 8.68
N LEU A 49 0.37 -13.26 7.98
CA LEU A 49 -0.37 -14.00 6.96
C LEU A 49 -0.81 -15.34 7.55
N VAL A 50 -2.12 -15.48 7.81
CA VAL A 50 -2.69 -16.65 8.47
C VAL A 50 -3.27 -17.60 7.44
N GLY A 51 -2.73 -18.81 7.38
CA GLY A 51 -3.22 -19.87 6.51
C GLY A 51 -2.11 -20.80 6.02
N PRO A 52 -2.43 -21.71 5.09
CA PRO A 52 -1.42 -22.59 4.54
C PRO A 52 -0.31 -21.81 3.83
N ARG A 53 0.93 -22.30 3.95
CA ARG A 53 2.08 -21.79 3.17
C ARG A 53 1.90 -22.11 1.69
N THR A 54 1.04 -21.35 1.02
CA THR A 54 0.79 -21.46 -0.42
C THR A 54 1.83 -20.68 -1.20
N GLY A 55 1.98 -20.99 -2.49
CA GLY A 55 2.80 -20.19 -3.40
C GLY A 55 2.33 -18.73 -3.50
N LEU A 56 1.06 -18.43 -3.18
CA LEU A 56 0.54 -17.06 -3.14
C LEU A 56 1.16 -16.26 -2.00
N PHE A 57 1.12 -16.78 -0.77
CA PHE A 57 1.67 -16.09 0.40
C PHE A 57 3.19 -15.96 0.35
N ALA A 58 3.89 -16.94 -0.23
CA ALA A 58 5.33 -16.80 -0.47
C ALA A 58 5.63 -15.62 -1.43
N ARG A 59 4.87 -15.49 -2.52
CA ARG A 59 5.02 -14.36 -3.47
C ARG A 59 4.59 -13.02 -2.85
N LEU A 60 3.55 -13.03 -2.02
CA LEU A 60 3.11 -11.86 -1.29
C LEU A 60 4.16 -11.38 -0.30
N ALA A 61 4.72 -12.28 0.51
CA ALA A 61 5.79 -11.96 1.44
C ALA A 61 7.01 -11.36 0.70
N ALA A 62 7.38 -11.91 -0.46
CA ALA A 62 8.44 -11.34 -1.29
C ALA A 62 8.09 -9.92 -1.81
N ALA A 63 6.86 -9.69 -2.25
CA ALA A 63 6.40 -8.38 -2.71
C ALA A 63 6.37 -7.33 -1.58
N LEU A 64 5.94 -7.73 -0.38
CA LEU A 64 5.92 -6.87 0.79
C LEU A 64 7.33 -6.50 1.27
N ARG A 65 8.27 -7.46 1.25
CA ARG A 65 9.68 -7.19 1.57
C ARG A 65 10.31 -6.17 0.62
N THR A 66 9.97 -6.24 -0.67
CA THR A 66 10.41 -5.25 -1.67
C THR A 66 9.91 -3.84 -1.32
N SER A 67 8.78 -3.76 -0.62
CA SER A 67 8.15 -2.52 -0.14
C SER A 67 8.60 -2.10 1.27
N GLY A 68 9.57 -2.80 1.86
CA GLY A 68 10.07 -2.54 3.23
C GLY A 68 9.17 -3.06 4.35
N ILE A 69 8.26 -4.00 4.06
CA ILE A 69 7.31 -4.56 5.03
C ILE A 69 7.72 -5.99 5.41
N GLY A 70 7.83 -6.25 6.70
CA GLY A 70 8.04 -7.59 7.24
C GLY A 70 6.78 -8.44 7.10
N ALA A 71 6.92 -9.71 6.71
CA ALA A 71 5.78 -10.61 6.53
C ALA A 71 6.10 -11.99 7.08
N ASP A 72 5.29 -12.42 8.05
CA ASP A 72 5.36 -13.74 8.68
C ASP A 72 4.15 -14.59 8.28
N ILE A 73 4.38 -15.89 8.08
CA ILE A 73 3.35 -16.83 7.64
C ILE A 73 3.16 -17.91 8.70
N THR A 74 1.97 -17.98 9.28
CA THR A 74 1.60 -18.96 10.31
C THR A 74 0.28 -19.65 9.96
N ARG A 75 0.11 -20.87 10.48
CA ARG A 75 -1.19 -21.57 10.51
C ARG A 75 -1.86 -21.48 11.88
N GLU A 76 -1.12 -21.10 12.92
CA GLU A 76 -1.57 -21.15 14.31
C GLU A 76 -1.42 -19.77 14.95
N ALA A 77 -2.21 -18.80 14.47
CA ALA A 77 -2.19 -17.45 15.04
C ALA A 77 -2.99 -17.35 16.35
N ALA A 78 -4.00 -18.20 16.54
CA ALA A 78 -4.87 -18.15 17.73
C ALA A 78 -4.15 -18.58 19.02
N GLY A 79 -3.08 -19.37 18.91
CA GLY A 79 -2.25 -19.81 20.04
C GLY A 79 -0.98 -18.98 20.24
N ALA A 80 -0.76 -17.92 19.45
CA ALA A 80 0.43 -17.09 19.56
C ALA A 80 0.43 -16.28 20.86
N HIS A 81 1.62 -15.97 21.37
CA HIS A 81 1.77 -15.12 22.55
C HIS A 81 1.29 -13.69 22.26
N GLU A 82 0.69 -13.05 23.25
CA GLU A 82 0.15 -11.69 23.11
C GLU A 82 1.20 -10.67 22.65
N GLU A 83 2.43 -10.78 23.16
CA GLU A 83 3.54 -9.90 22.77
C GLU A 83 3.89 -10.03 21.29
N GLU A 84 3.82 -11.24 20.74
CA GLU A 84 4.04 -11.47 19.31
C GLU A 84 2.91 -10.86 18.49
N LEU A 85 1.66 -11.02 18.94
CA LEU A 85 0.49 -10.48 18.26
C LEU A 85 0.52 -8.94 18.18
N ARG A 86 1.00 -8.28 19.24
CA ARG A 86 1.17 -6.81 19.28
C ARG A 86 2.24 -6.30 18.33
N ALA A 87 3.15 -7.15 17.86
CA ALA A 87 4.21 -6.77 16.92
C ALA A 87 3.71 -6.61 15.47
N TYR A 88 2.47 -6.97 15.15
CA TYR A 88 1.90 -6.89 13.81
C TYR A 88 0.91 -5.74 13.69
N GLY A 89 1.04 -4.95 12.61
CA GLY A 89 0.12 -3.84 12.32
C GLY A 89 -1.02 -4.20 11.37
N ALA A 90 -0.89 -5.29 10.61
CA ALA A 90 -1.95 -5.79 9.75
C ALA A 90 -1.91 -7.32 9.65
N LEU A 91 -3.06 -7.92 9.35
CA LEU A 91 -3.21 -9.36 9.19
C LEU A 91 -4.08 -9.67 7.98
N ALA A 92 -3.75 -10.75 7.25
CA ALA A 92 -4.63 -11.28 6.20
C ALA A 92 -4.81 -12.79 6.36
N PHE A 93 -6.04 -13.25 6.16
CA PHE A 93 -6.37 -14.67 6.15
C PHE A 93 -6.33 -15.23 4.72
N ASP A 94 -5.83 -16.46 4.58
CA ASP A 94 -6.07 -17.22 3.35
C ASP A 94 -7.56 -17.55 3.24
N ARG A 95 -8.03 -17.72 2.00
CA ARG A 95 -9.41 -18.13 1.71
C ARG A 95 -9.77 -19.51 2.25
N THR A 96 -8.79 -20.38 2.52
CA THR A 96 -9.04 -21.73 3.05
C THR A 96 -9.28 -21.77 4.55
N VAL A 97 -8.91 -20.70 5.26
CA VAL A 97 -9.15 -20.57 6.70
C VAL A 97 -10.67 -20.53 6.95
N GLY A 98 -11.16 -21.28 7.93
CA GLY A 98 -12.59 -21.29 8.29
C GLY A 98 -12.98 -20.06 9.11
N GLU A 99 -14.26 -19.72 9.18
CA GLU A 99 -14.71 -18.55 9.97
C GLU A 99 -14.48 -18.74 11.47
N ASP A 100 -14.59 -19.97 11.97
CA ASP A 100 -14.28 -20.28 13.38
C ASP A 100 -12.82 -19.97 13.72
N GLU A 101 -11.90 -20.35 12.83
CA GLU A 101 -10.47 -20.08 12.98
C GLU A 101 -10.18 -18.57 12.86
N ARG A 102 -10.81 -17.87 11.91
CA ARG A 102 -10.70 -16.40 11.80
C ARG A 102 -11.19 -15.73 13.09
N SER A 103 -12.33 -16.17 13.61
CA SER A 103 -12.93 -15.62 14.82
C SER A 103 -12.05 -15.86 16.04
N ALA A 104 -11.44 -17.05 16.17
CA ALA A 104 -10.47 -17.34 17.22
C ALA A 104 -9.24 -16.43 17.16
N VAL A 105 -8.71 -16.17 15.96
CA VAL A 105 -7.58 -15.24 15.78
C VAL A 105 -7.98 -13.80 16.10
N ARG A 106 -9.17 -13.34 15.67
CA ARG A 106 -9.68 -12.01 16.04
C ARG A 106 -9.85 -11.87 17.55
N ALA A 107 -10.33 -12.91 18.24
CA ALA A 107 -10.46 -12.93 19.68
C ALA A 107 -9.09 -12.88 20.39
N ALA A 108 -8.09 -13.60 19.88
CA ALA A 108 -6.72 -13.56 20.40
C ALA A 108 -6.09 -12.17 20.24
N LEU A 109 -6.26 -11.52 19.07
CA LEU A 109 -5.81 -10.14 18.85
C LEU A 109 -6.45 -9.16 19.83
N ALA A 110 -7.77 -9.30 20.05
CA ALA A 110 -8.51 -8.46 20.98
C ALA A 110 -8.02 -8.66 22.43
N ALA A 111 -7.81 -9.91 22.85
CA ALA A 111 -7.28 -10.24 24.17
C ALA A 111 -5.86 -9.68 24.37
N ALA A 112 -5.02 -9.73 23.33
CA ALA A 112 -3.68 -9.17 23.34
C ALA A 112 -3.62 -7.63 23.28
N HIS A 113 -4.77 -6.95 23.11
CA HIS A 113 -4.85 -5.53 22.80
C HIS A 113 -4.01 -5.12 21.57
N ALA A 114 -3.92 -6.00 20.58
CA ALA A 114 -3.21 -5.73 19.35
C ALA A 114 -3.97 -4.72 18.48
N THR A 115 -3.26 -3.81 17.83
CA THR A 115 -3.81 -2.81 16.90
C THR A 115 -3.90 -3.32 15.46
N ALA A 116 -3.60 -4.60 15.24
CA ALA A 116 -3.53 -5.21 13.92
C ALA A 116 -4.86 -5.10 13.18
N VAL A 117 -4.84 -4.48 11.98
CA VAL A 117 -6.02 -4.40 11.12
C VAL A 117 -6.19 -5.73 10.38
N CYS A 118 -7.34 -6.37 10.56
CA CYS A 118 -7.70 -7.57 9.80
C CYS A 118 -8.16 -7.18 8.38
N VAL A 119 -7.37 -7.55 7.39
CA VAL A 119 -7.61 -7.31 5.97
C VAL A 119 -8.24 -8.55 5.34
N GLU A 120 -9.44 -8.37 4.79
CA GLU A 120 -10.07 -9.37 3.93
C GLU A 120 -9.57 -9.21 2.49
N PRO A 121 -8.90 -10.23 1.91
CA PRO A 121 -8.39 -10.14 0.55
C PRO A 121 -9.54 -9.99 -0.46
N LEU A 122 -9.51 -8.92 -1.26
CA LEU A 122 -10.53 -8.69 -2.29
C LEU A 122 -10.44 -9.73 -3.42
N ALA A 123 -9.23 -10.16 -3.75
CA ALA A 123 -8.94 -11.21 -4.71
C ALA A 123 -7.54 -11.79 -4.45
N PRO A 124 -7.25 -13.03 -4.91
CA PRO A 124 -5.91 -13.63 -4.81
C PRO A 124 -4.96 -13.05 -5.88
N VAL A 125 -4.82 -11.73 -5.88
CA VAL A 125 -3.96 -10.94 -6.77
C VAL A 125 -2.85 -10.34 -5.92
N VAL A 126 -1.61 -10.82 -6.06
CA VAL A 126 -0.50 -10.43 -5.18
C VAL A 126 -0.31 -8.91 -5.08
N PRO A 127 -0.26 -8.13 -6.19
CA PRO A 127 -0.08 -6.69 -6.09
C PRO A 127 -1.25 -5.96 -5.41
N LEU A 128 -2.46 -6.48 -5.53
CA LEU A 128 -3.66 -5.93 -4.90
C LEU A 128 -3.64 -6.22 -3.39
N LEU A 129 -3.36 -7.46 -2.99
CA LEU A 129 -3.31 -7.82 -1.58
C LEU A 129 -2.15 -7.13 -0.86
N ALA A 130 -0.99 -6.98 -1.51
CA ALA A 130 0.10 -6.16 -0.99
C ALA A 130 -0.37 -4.71 -0.79
N ALA A 131 -1.08 -4.13 -1.77
CA ALA A 131 -1.63 -2.79 -1.67
C ALA A 131 -2.66 -2.64 -0.53
N GLN A 132 -3.53 -3.63 -0.31
CA GLN A 132 -4.50 -3.62 0.79
C GLN A 132 -3.80 -3.64 2.16
N LEU A 133 -2.78 -4.49 2.32
CA LEU A 133 -1.99 -4.57 3.54
C LEU A 133 -1.18 -3.29 3.77
N GLU A 134 -0.59 -2.72 2.72
CA GLU A 134 0.09 -1.43 2.76
C GLU A 134 -0.85 -0.30 3.20
N GLN A 135 -2.08 -0.26 2.66
CA GLN A 135 -3.10 0.70 3.07
C GLN A 135 -3.50 0.52 4.54
N ALA A 136 -3.67 -0.73 4.98
CA ALA A 136 -4.06 -1.05 6.36
C ALA A 136 -2.98 -0.65 7.39
N LEU A 137 -1.71 -0.75 7.02
CA LEU A 137 -0.58 -0.26 7.82
C LEU A 137 -0.46 1.28 7.83
N GLY A 138 -1.23 1.99 7.01
CA GLY A 138 -1.17 3.45 6.90
C GLY A 138 0.07 3.99 6.17
N PRO A 139 0.27 5.32 6.15
CA PRO A 139 1.38 5.97 5.45
C PRO A 139 2.74 5.56 5.98
N ARG A 140 3.74 5.50 5.09
CA ARG A 140 5.14 5.21 5.48
C ARG A 140 5.81 6.31 6.28
N HIS A 141 5.40 7.56 6.07
CA HIS A 141 6.03 8.72 6.67
C HIS A 141 5.00 9.57 7.40
N PRO A 142 5.33 10.09 8.60
CA PRO A 142 4.48 11.07 9.27
C PRO A 142 4.49 12.35 8.42
N GLY A 143 3.34 12.70 7.86
CA GLY A 143 3.19 13.82 6.95
C GLY A 143 1.73 14.00 6.50
N PRO A 144 1.44 15.10 5.77
CA PRO A 144 0.11 15.30 5.23
C PRO A 144 -0.20 14.19 4.21
N HIS A 145 -1.40 13.61 4.33
CA HIS A 145 -1.85 12.58 3.41
C HIS A 145 -1.92 13.12 1.99
N LEU A 146 -1.16 12.54 1.05
CA LEU A 146 -1.15 12.93 -0.36
C LEU A 146 -2.42 12.45 -1.08
N LEU A 147 -2.93 11.28 -0.68
CA LEU A 147 -4.15 10.66 -1.18
C LEU A 147 -5.25 10.76 -0.12
N ALA A 148 -6.29 11.54 -0.38
CA ALA A 148 -7.42 11.66 0.54
C ALA A 148 -8.43 10.53 0.35
N ALA A 149 -8.72 10.16 -0.89
CA ALA A 149 -9.70 9.13 -1.19
C ALA A 149 -9.47 8.49 -2.57
N LEU A 150 -9.86 7.22 -2.68
CA LEU A 150 -10.03 6.54 -3.95
C LEU A 150 -11.36 5.81 -3.90
N THR A 151 -12.23 6.11 -4.85
CA THR A 151 -13.48 5.38 -5.08
C THR A 151 -13.50 4.92 -6.53
N ALA A 152 -14.14 3.79 -6.76
CA ALA A 152 -14.30 3.27 -8.11
C ALA A 152 -15.70 2.71 -8.29
N ALA A 153 -16.26 2.96 -9.46
CA ALA A 153 -17.52 2.43 -9.93
C ALA A 153 -17.32 1.87 -11.35
N PRO A 154 -18.25 1.08 -11.88
CA PRO A 154 -18.16 0.63 -13.27
C PRO A 154 -18.05 1.84 -14.21
N GLY A 155 -16.96 1.92 -14.96
CA GLY A 155 -16.71 2.99 -15.93
C GLY A 155 -15.88 4.17 -15.42
N GLU A 156 -15.70 4.37 -14.12
CA GLU A 156 -15.01 5.55 -13.58
C GLU A 156 -14.33 5.27 -12.22
N ALA A 157 -13.09 5.75 -12.06
CA ALA A 157 -12.43 5.92 -10.77
C ALA A 157 -12.35 7.40 -10.43
N ARG A 158 -12.64 7.73 -9.16
CA ARG A 158 -12.43 9.06 -8.60
C ARG A 158 -11.34 9.00 -7.56
N LEU A 159 -10.33 9.82 -7.80
CA LEU A 159 -9.18 10.00 -6.94
C LEU A 159 -9.23 11.41 -6.36
N VAL A 160 -9.06 11.55 -5.05
CA VAL A 160 -8.92 12.85 -4.41
C VAL A 160 -7.49 12.99 -3.91
N SER A 161 -6.75 13.94 -4.47
CA SER A 161 -5.40 14.31 -4.03
C SER A 161 -5.44 15.62 -3.25
N THR A 162 -4.61 15.73 -2.21
CA THR A 162 -4.49 16.96 -1.39
C THR A 162 -3.31 17.84 -1.82
N ALA A 163 -2.36 17.26 -2.54
CA ALA A 163 -1.11 17.89 -2.94
C ALA A 163 -0.64 17.35 -4.30
N ALA A 164 0.17 18.14 -5.00
CA ALA A 164 0.80 17.72 -6.24
C ALA A 164 1.87 16.67 -5.92
N ALA A 165 1.61 15.43 -6.28
CA ALA A 165 2.52 14.31 -6.09
C ALA A 165 2.43 13.38 -7.29
N ARG A 166 3.51 12.65 -7.57
CA ARG A 166 3.45 11.62 -8.61
C ARG A 166 2.56 10.48 -8.14
N ILE A 167 1.46 10.25 -8.83
CA ILE A 167 0.48 9.22 -8.56
C ILE A 167 0.48 8.22 -9.71
N ARG A 168 0.53 6.94 -9.37
CA ARG A 168 0.32 5.84 -10.30
C ARG A 168 -1.00 5.13 -9.99
N LEU A 169 -1.94 5.16 -10.94
CA LEU A 169 -3.16 4.36 -10.90
C LEU A 169 -3.00 3.12 -11.78
N THR A 170 -3.22 1.96 -11.18
CA THR A 170 -3.22 0.67 -11.88
C THR A 170 -4.54 -0.04 -11.65
N GLY A 171 -5.22 -0.38 -12.74
CA GLY A 171 -6.41 -1.22 -12.73
C GLY A 171 -6.03 -2.70 -12.81
N TYR A 172 -6.72 -3.54 -12.04
CA TYR A 172 -6.55 -4.99 -12.06
C TYR A 172 -7.85 -5.68 -12.41
N HIS A 173 -7.73 -6.76 -13.18
CA HIS A 173 -8.80 -7.71 -13.36
C HIS A 173 -8.26 -9.14 -13.43
N ARG A 174 -9.17 -10.09 -13.27
CA ARG A 174 -8.87 -11.51 -13.45
C ARG A 174 -9.72 -12.06 -14.58
N ASP A 175 -9.08 -12.76 -15.50
CA ASP A 175 -9.80 -13.45 -16.56
C ASP A 175 -10.41 -14.78 -16.08
N ARG A 176 -11.15 -15.45 -16.97
CA ARG A 176 -11.77 -16.76 -16.70
C ARG A 176 -10.73 -17.85 -16.39
N LEU A 177 -9.50 -17.69 -16.86
CA LEU A 177 -8.38 -18.58 -16.57
C LEU A 177 -7.64 -18.20 -15.28
N ARG A 178 -8.23 -17.32 -14.46
CA ARG A 178 -7.71 -16.85 -13.17
C ARG A 178 -6.39 -16.07 -13.28
N ARG A 179 -6.00 -15.64 -14.49
CA ARG A 179 -4.79 -14.85 -14.71
C ARG A 179 -5.05 -13.41 -14.33
N THR A 180 -4.08 -12.81 -13.65
CA THR A 180 -4.11 -11.40 -13.28
C THR A 180 -3.64 -10.56 -14.46
N HIS A 181 -4.42 -9.55 -14.81
CA HIS A 181 -4.06 -8.53 -15.79
C HIS A 181 -3.99 -7.18 -15.10
N ALA A 182 -2.92 -6.43 -15.38
CA ALA A 182 -2.68 -5.09 -14.85
C ALA A 182 -2.73 -4.08 -15.99
N HIS A 183 -3.43 -2.97 -15.76
CA HIS A 183 -3.60 -1.90 -16.73
C HIS A 183 -3.15 -0.59 -16.12
N PRO A 184 -2.10 0.06 -16.64
CA PRO A 184 -1.77 1.42 -16.23
C PRO A 184 -2.92 2.33 -16.68
N LEU A 185 -3.56 3.01 -15.73
CA LEU A 185 -4.67 3.93 -15.98
C LEU A 185 -4.17 5.38 -16.00
N PHE A 186 -3.22 5.70 -15.13
CA PHE A 186 -2.59 7.02 -15.03
C PHE A 186 -1.22 6.89 -14.36
N ASP A 187 -0.23 7.67 -14.83
CA ASP A 187 1.07 7.86 -14.17
C ASP A 187 1.50 9.30 -14.44
N GLY A 188 1.48 10.14 -13.41
CA GLY A 188 1.79 11.56 -13.53
C GLY A 188 1.56 12.29 -12.22
N SER A 189 1.73 13.61 -12.23
CA SER A 189 1.52 14.46 -11.05
C SER A 189 0.29 15.33 -11.27
N PRO A 190 -0.91 14.90 -10.86
CA PRO A 190 -2.11 15.70 -11.04
C PRO A 190 -2.09 16.87 -10.06
N GLU A 191 -2.81 17.96 -10.40
CA GLU A 191 -3.03 19.06 -9.48
C GLU A 191 -3.79 18.58 -8.23
N PRO A 192 -3.71 19.27 -7.09
CA PRO A 192 -4.56 18.96 -5.95
C PRO A 192 -6.06 19.05 -6.32
N GLY A 193 -6.86 18.05 -5.96
CA GLY A 193 -8.30 18.04 -6.23
C GLY A 193 -8.86 16.66 -6.57
N GLU A 194 -10.08 16.66 -7.11
CA GLU A 194 -10.77 15.45 -7.60
C GLU A 194 -10.38 15.18 -9.06
N HIS A 195 -9.90 13.96 -9.32
CA HIS A 195 -9.51 13.47 -10.65
C HIS A 195 -10.38 12.30 -11.04
N ARG A 196 -10.97 12.39 -12.23
CA ARG A 196 -11.79 11.33 -12.82
C ARG A 196 -10.99 10.59 -13.87
N VAL A 197 -10.89 9.28 -13.70
CA VAL A 197 -10.17 8.41 -14.60
C VAL A 197 -11.15 7.40 -15.20
N PRO A 198 -11.31 7.35 -16.52
CA PRO A 198 -12.20 6.39 -17.15
C PRO A 198 -11.69 4.97 -16.93
N LEU A 199 -12.61 4.05 -16.59
CA LEU A 199 -12.29 2.63 -16.39
C LEU A 199 -12.92 1.78 -17.48
N ASP A 200 -12.12 0.87 -18.03
CA ASP A 200 -12.64 -0.23 -18.84
C ASP A 200 -13.52 -1.14 -17.96
N ALA A 201 -14.65 -1.61 -18.51
CA ALA A 201 -15.61 -2.45 -17.79
C ALA A 201 -15.02 -3.76 -17.23
N ARG A 202 -13.87 -4.21 -17.74
CA ARG A 202 -13.14 -5.38 -17.23
C ARG A 202 -12.43 -5.09 -15.92
N ILE A 203 -12.06 -3.84 -15.64
CA ILE A 203 -11.34 -3.47 -14.42
C ILE A 203 -12.24 -3.70 -13.21
N ALA A 204 -11.80 -4.60 -12.33
CA ALA A 204 -12.53 -4.94 -11.12
C ALA A 204 -11.99 -4.19 -9.89
N PHE A 205 -10.69 -3.88 -9.90
CA PHE A 205 -10.01 -3.24 -8.78
C PHE A 205 -9.08 -2.14 -9.28
N VAL A 206 -8.91 -1.09 -8.50
CA VAL A 206 -8.01 0.03 -8.80
C VAL A 206 -7.11 0.25 -7.60
N VAL A 207 -5.82 0.43 -7.86
CA VAL A 207 -4.83 0.79 -6.85
C VAL A 207 -4.19 2.11 -7.26
N ALA A 208 -4.27 3.10 -6.38
CA ALA A 208 -3.51 4.34 -6.46
C ALA A 208 -2.28 4.22 -5.55
N ARG A 209 -1.10 4.57 -6.06
CA ARG A 209 0.15 4.60 -5.29
C ARG A 209 0.86 5.94 -5.44
N THR A 210 1.39 6.43 -4.33
CA THR A 210 2.39 7.51 -4.27
C THR A 210 3.68 6.98 -3.61
N ASP A 211 4.65 7.87 -3.41
CA ASP A 211 5.80 7.58 -2.57
C ASP A 211 5.40 7.59 -1.09
N GLY A 212 4.86 6.47 -0.61
CA GLY A 212 4.56 6.26 0.81
C GLY A 212 3.09 6.02 1.16
N GLU A 213 2.16 6.23 0.22
CA GLU A 213 0.74 5.93 0.41
C GLU A 213 0.17 5.05 -0.70
N VAL A 214 -0.84 4.27 -0.31
CA VAL A 214 -1.55 3.37 -1.20
C VAL A 214 -3.03 3.43 -0.85
N LEU A 215 -3.87 3.62 -1.87
CA LEU A 215 -5.31 3.44 -1.76
C LEU A 215 -5.79 2.36 -2.73
N VAL A 216 -6.78 1.58 -2.29
CA VAL A 216 -7.38 0.47 -3.03
C VAL A 216 -8.89 0.68 -3.09
N ALA A 217 -9.45 0.56 -4.29
CA ALA A 217 -10.90 0.60 -4.50
C ALA A 217 -11.36 -0.57 -5.38
N ARG A 218 -12.59 -1.01 -5.13
CA ARG A 218 -13.28 -1.99 -5.96
C ARG A 218 -14.18 -1.25 -6.94
N ALA A 219 -13.96 -1.45 -8.24
CA ALA A 219 -14.75 -0.83 -9.30
C ALA A 219 -15.97 -1.68 -9.71
N GLY A 220 -15.87 -3.00 -9.56
CA GLY A 220 -16.92 -3.91 -10.02
C GLY A 220 -16.77 -5.32 -9.46
N ARG A 221 -17.51 -6.27 -10.04
CA ARG A 221 -17.31 -7.69 -9.74
C ARG A 221 -16.09 -8.18 -10.51
N ASP A 222 -15.19 -8.91 -9.85
CA ASP A 222 -14.27 -9.75 -10.60
C ASP A 222 -15.08 -10.90 -11.24
N ALA A 223 -14.52 -11.58 -12.25
CA ALA A 223 -15.22 -12.64 -12.99
C ALA A 223 -15.74 -13.82 -12.11
N PHE A 224 -15.47 -13.78 -10.81
CA PHE A 224 -15.83 -14.78 -9.80
C PHE A 224 -16.46 -14.17 -8.53
N GLY A 225 -16.84 -12.88 -8.53
CA GLY A 225 -17.04 -12.09 -7.31
C GLY A 225 -18.44 -12.08 -6.71
N ALA A 226 -18.51 -12.59 -5.47
CA ALA A 226 -19.56 -12.40 -4.48
C ALA A 226 -19.98 -10.90 -4.30
N PRO A 227 -21.23 -10.65 -3.87
CA PRO A 227 -21.76 -9.29 -3.71
C PRO A 227 -20.93 -8.44 -2.73
N PRO A 228 -20.95 -7.10 -2.85
CA PRO A 228 -20.39 -6.23 -1.83
C PRO A 228 -21.08 -6.50 -0.48
N PRO A 229 -20.38 -6.34 0.67
CA PRO A 229 -21.05 -6.40 1.96
C PRO A 229 -22.15 -5.35 1.95
N SER A 230 -23.38 -5.81 2.14
CA SER A 230 -24.51 -4.92 2.35
C SER A 230 -24.32 -4.31 3.73
N GLY A 231 -24.16 -2.99 3.78
CA GLY A 231 -24.20 -2.25 5.05
C GLY A 231 -25.56 -2.37 5.73
#